data_AF-A0A954UVR1-F1
#
_entry.id   AF-A0A954UVR1-F1
#
_cell.length_a   1.000
_cell.length_b   1.000
_cell.length_c   1.000
_cell.angle_alpha   90.00
_cell.angle_beta   90.00
_cell.angle_gamma   90.00
#
_symmetry.space_group_name_H-M   'P 1'
#
loop_
_entity.id
_entity.type
_entity.pdbx_description
1 polymer ?
#
loop_
_entity_poly.entity_id
_entity_poly.type
_entity_poly.pdbx_seq_one_letter_code
_entity_poly.pdbx_strand_id
1 'polypeptide(L)'
;MNEHLPTPQLARTVERNLFGALLGAVAASLLARLVLLVMHVPGIPLAALLIIGASAGAFVAQHRARESDPVTTRWLAWNAMLRRLSLKVMLWMVAAAAVIGVLTVLTASYEVLGRVAGTVVATAIAAGLLWPLSVMVDQPEKQSAGLLGMFNVVLVYIMVVPLIWDLDPHGRQMLFSSLVFGLTAPFGMFYLTLTRQPAGWIASRVGVATYVTVVAVWLLATWQSNKWDVITSNWFATGWWCAAYGNLSAACLCGLPRLSWNWRWIGVLFSLLAWMLGMAAQWSDKAFDDDTLTLLTSVCVVVAYASLALVAPLRAGQQWLRVGAILASIVSAACFDVEKLTSSMPGFHTAGRVSAAAAILASCGALALVILARLNGVGARTVKSPAEPAFPRLAKSQGETRHIRMTCPDCETPLAGPIGTLECPHCRLRITVSIQPPQVPE
;
A
#
# COMPACT_ATOMS: atom_id res chain seq x y z
N MET A 1 -32.56 5.75 -28.61
CA MET A 1 -31.26 6.05 -27.96
C MET A 1 -31.55 6.99 -26.80
N ASN A 2 -31.64 6.45 -25.58
CA ASN A 2 -31.74 7.27 -24.37
C ASN A 2 -30.36 7.30 -23.73
N GLU A 3 -29.67 8.44 -23.86
CA GLU A 3 -28.42 8.69 -23.14
C GLU A 3 -28.72 8.74 -21.64
N HIS A 4 -28.26 7.73 -20.90
CA HIS A 4 -28.25 7.76 -19.45
C HIS A 4 -27.24 8.82 -18.99
N LEU A 5 -27.73 10.03 -18.78
CA LEU A 5 -26.97 11.09 -18.12
C LEU A 5 -26.49 10.59 -16.74
N PRO A 6 -25.22 10.80 -16.39
CA PRO A 6 -24.68 10.39 -15.10
C PRO A 6 -25.44 11.11 -13.98
N THR A 7 -25.88 10.34 -12.98
CA THR A 7 -26.65 10.87 -11.86
C THR A 7 -25.88 11.99 -11.14
N PRO A 8 -26.56 13.05 -10.65
CA PRO A 8 -25.91 14.20 -10.01
C PRO A 8 -25.04 13.86 -8.79
N GLN A 9 -25.22 12.67 -8.21
CA GLN A 9 -24.35 12.15 -7.16
C GLN A 9 -22.94 11.79 -7.66
N LEU A 10 -22.82 11.27 -8.90
CA LEU A 10 -21.54 10.95 -9.50
C LEU A 10 -20.74 12.23 -9.78
N ALA A 11 -21.41 13.28 -10.30
CA ALA A 11 -20.81 14.59 -10.56
C ALA A 11 -20.25 15.25 -9.28
N ARG A 12 -21.02 15.29 -8.18
CA ARG A 12 -20.52 15.82 -6.90
C ARG A 12 -19.37 15.01 -6.31
N THR A 13 -19.36 13.70 -6.52
CA THR A 13 -18.27 12.82 -6.07
C THR A 13 -17.02 12.97 -6.93
N VAL A 14 -17.18 13.31 -8.20
CA VAL A 14 -16.08 13.65 -9.11
C VAL A 14 -15.45 14.98 -8.69
N GLU A 15 -16.27 16.00 -8.51
CA GLU A 15 -15.87 17.37 -8.20
C GLU A 15 -15.18 17.48 -6.83
N ARG A 16 -15.74 16.85 -5.78
CA ARG A 16 -15.14 16.86 -4.43
C ARG A 16 -13.79 16.14 -4.37
N ASN A 17 -13.59 15.14 -5.22
CA ASN A 17 -12.31 14.42 -5.31
C ASN A 17 -11.28 15.17 -6.16
N LEU A 18 -11.72 15.88 -7.21
CA LEU A 18 -10.85 16.73 -8.02
C LEU A 18 -10.33 17.91 -7.20
N PHE A 19 -11.22 18.59 -6.47
CA PHE A 19 -10.88 19.71 -5.60
C PHE A 19 -9.94 19.31 -4.47
N GLY A 20 -10.18 18.16 -3.83
CA GLY A 20 -9.31 17.65 -2.77
C GLY A 20 -7.92 17.26 -3.26
N ALA A 21 -7.80 16.69 -4.47
CA ALA A 21 -6.51 16.37 -5.08
C ALA A 21 -5.74 17.62 -5.51
N LEU A 22 -6.42 18.62 -6.06
CA LEU A 22 -5.84 19.92 -6.43
C LEU A 22 -5.37 20.70 -5.19
N LEU A 23 -6.18 20.80 -4.15
CA LEU A 23 -5.79 21.44 -2.88
C LEU A 23 -4.62 20.73 -2.23
N GLY A 24 -4.60 19.39 -2.23
CA GLY A 24 -3.48 18.60 -1.72
C GLY A 24 -2.19 18.84 -2.50
N ALA A 25 -2.26 18.88 -3.83
CA ALA A 25 -1.10 19.14 -4.69
C ALA A 25 -0.59 20.59 -4.54
N VAL A 26 -1.49 21.57 -4.44
CA VAL A 26 -1.14 22.98 -4.23
C VAL A 26 -0.54 23.20 -2.84
N ALA A 27 -1.13 22.62 -1.79
CA ALA A 27 -0.60 22.70 -0.44
C ALA A 27 0.78 22.05 -0.33
N ALA A 28 0.98 20.86 -0.92
CA ALA A 28 2.29 20.20 -0.96
C ALA A 28 3.33 21.01 -1.76
N SER A 29 2.94 21.60 -2.89
CA SER A 29 3.79 22.48 -3.71
C SER A 29 4.19 23.76 -2.96
N LEU A 30 3.25 24.39 -2.26
CA LEU A 30 3.50 25.60 -1.48
C LEU A 30 4.37 25.31 -0.26
N LEU A 31 4.09 24.21 0.46
CA LEU A 31 4.90 23.78 1.60
C LEU A 31 6.34 23.45 1.15
N ALA A 32 6.48 22.73 0.03
CA ALA A 32 7.78 22.47 -0.57
C ALA A 32 8.50 23.78 -0.93
N ARG A 33 7.86 24.70 -1.64
CA ARG A 33 8.46 26.00 -1.99
C ARG A 33 8.85 26.83 -0.77
N LEU A 34 8.05 26.82 0.30
CA LEU A 34 8.33 27.55 1.53
C LEU A 34 9.55 26.96 2.25
N VAL A 35 9.62 25.64 2.37
CA VAL A 35 10.77 24.92 2.93
C VAL A 35 12.03 25.17 2.09
N LEU A 36 11.89 25.22 0.76
CA LEU A 36 12.99 25.46 -0.18
C LEU A 36 13.57 26.88 -0.12
N LEU A 37 12.71 27.89 0.06
CA LEU A 37 13.14 29.29 0.22
C LEU A 37 13.96 29.50 1.50
N VAL A 38 13.67 28.73 2.54
CA VAL A 38 14.34 28.84 3.85
C VAL A 38 15.67 28.07 3.88
N MET A 39 15.82 26.99 3.11
CA MET A 39 16.84 25.96 3.39
C MET A 39 18.02 25.85 2.39
N HIS A 40 18.08 26.64 1.29
CA HIS A 40 19.19 26.61 0.30
C HIS A 40 19.59 25.18 -0.14
N VAL A 41 18.59 24.35 -0.45
CA VAL A 41 18.78 22.93 -0.76
C VAL A 41 19.38 22.73 -2.17
N PRO A 42 20.38 21.84 -2.37
CA PRO A 42 20.95 21.55 -3.69
C PRO A 42 19.91 20.99 -4.69
N GLY A 43 20.12 21.20 -5.99
CA GLY A 43 19.10 20.98 -7.04
C GLY A 43 18.62 19.53 -7.25
N ILE A 44 19.36 18.53 -6.76
CA ILE A 44 19.04 17.10 -6.96
C ILE A 44 17.82 16.67 -6.11
N PRO A 45 17.77 16.87 -4.78
CA PRO A 45 16.57 16.59 -3.99
C PRO A 45 15.37 17.48 -4.37
N LEU A 46 15.62 18.69 -4.90
CA LEU A 46 14.58 19.56 -5.47
C LEU A 46 13.88 18.89 -6.67
N ALA A 47 14.66 18.37 -7.62
CA ALA A 47 14.13 17.65 -8.78
C ALA A 47 13.37 16.39 -8.33
N ALA A 48 13.88 15.64 -7.36
CA ALA A 48 13.21 14.44 -6.85
C ALA A 48 11.86 14.76 -6.20
N LEU A 49 11.79 15.76 -5.31
CA LEU A 49 10.54 16.16 -4.65
C LEU A 49 9.51 16.74 -5.62
N LEU A 50 9.94 17.54 -6.60
CA LEU A 50 9.06 18.06 -7.64
C LEU A 50 8.55 16.96 -8.57
N ILE A 51 9.40 15.99 -8.93
CA ILE A 51 8.99 14.82 -9.73
C ILE A 51 8.01 13.96 -8.93
N ILE A 52 8.23 13.72 -7.64
CA ILE A 52 7.33 12.93 -6.79
C ILE A 52 5.98 13.64 -6.63
N GLY A 53 5.97 14.94 -6.35
CA GLY A 53 4.74 15.72 -6.22
C GLY A 53 3.96 15.85 -7.55
N ALA A 54 4.66 16.15 -8.64
CA ALA A 54 4.06 16.27 -9.98
C ALA A 54 3.58 14.93 -10.51
N SER A 55 4.32 13.83 -10.30
CA SER A 55 3.88 12.49 -10.69
C SER A 55 2.68 12.04 -9.87
N ALA A 56 2.64 12.28 -8.55
CA ALA A 56 1.47 11.95 -7.74
C ALA A 56 0.21 12.72 -8.18
N GLY A 57 0.32 14.01 -8.49
CA GLY A 57 -0.80 14.85 -8.94
C GLY A 57 -1.26 14.55 -10.38
N ALA A 58 -0.33 14.47 -11.33
CA ALA A 58 -0.63 14.19 -12.73
C ALA A 58 -1.19 12.77 -12.92
N PHE A 59 -0.69 11.80 -12.15
CA PHE A 59 -1.13 10.41 -12.23
C PHE A 59 -2.58 10.22 -11.78
N VAL A 60 -3.04 10.98 -10.78
CA VAL A 60 -4.44 10.94 -10.32
C VAL A 60 -5.38 11.64 -11.30
N ALA A 61 -4.94 12.73 -11.93
CA ALA A 61 -5.75 13.51 -12.88
C ALA A 61 -5.91 12.79 -14.24
N GLN A 62 -4.85 12.16 -14.76
CA GLN A 62 -4.85 11.57 -16.09
C GLN A 62 -5.63 10.23 -16.19
N HIS A 63 -5.87 9.57 -15.05
CA HIS A 63 -6.42 8.21 -15.05
C HIS A 63 -7.94 8.12 -15.27
N ARG A 64 -8.67 9.21 -15.04
CA ARG A 64 -10.14 9.22 -15.16
C ARG A 64 -10.63 9.43 -16.60
N ALA A 65 -9.74 9.74 -17.54
CA ALA A 65 -10.08 10.08 -18.92
C ALA A 65 -9.88 8.93 -19.92
N ARG A 66 -9.42 7.74 -19.49
CA ARG A 66 -8.83 6.72 -20.41
C ARG A 66 -9.53 5.35 -20.43
N GLU A 67 -10.83 5.30 -20.12
CA GLU A 67 -11.58 4.03 -20.09
C GLU A 67 -12.02 3.50 -21.48
N SER A 68 -11.73 4.18 -22.61
CA SER A 68 -12.27 3.78 -23.92
C SER A 68 -11.29 3.64 -25.09
N ASP A 69 -9.97 3.69 -24.90
CA ASP A 69 -9.02 3.83 -26.04
C ASP A 69 -8.15 2.60 -26.38
N PRO A 70 -7.77 2.41 -27.67
CA PRO A 70 -6.85 1.37 -28.16
C PRO A 70 -5.45 1.42 -27.52
N VAL A 71 -5.11 2.50 -26.81
CA VAL A 71 -3.89 2.66 -26.01
C VAL A 71 -3.76 1.56 -24.94
N THR A 72 -4.87 1.09 -24.38
CA THR A 72 -4.88 0.04 -23.33
C THR A 72 -4.33 -1.30 -23.85
N THR A 73 -4.67 -1.69 -25.08
CA THR A 73 -4.22 -2.96 -25.69
C THR A 73 -2.71 -2.98 -25.93
N ARG A 74 -2.14 -1.88 -26.46
CA ARG A 74 -0.69 -1.73 -26.65
C ARG A 74 0.07 -1.82 -25.33
N TRP A 75 -0.49 -1.20 -24.28
CA TRP A 75 0.13 -1.18 -22.96
C TRP A 75 0.15 -2.57 -22.29
N LEU A 76 -0.94 -3.34 -22.38
CA LEU A 76 -0.99 -4.72 -21.88
C LEU A 76 0.03 -5.63 -22.59
N ALA A 77 0.17 -5.49 -23.92
CA ALA A 77 1.17 -6.23 -24.68
C ALA A 77 2.61 -5.89 -24.23
N TRP A 78 2.89 -4.61 -24.00
CA TRP A 78 4.19 -4.14 -23.52
C TRP A 78 4.51 -4.66 -22.11
N ASN A 79 3.54 -4.63 -21.19
CA ASN A 79 3.71 -5.19 -19.84
C ASN A 79 3.98 -6.70 -19.85
N ALA A 80 3.31 -7.45 -20.72
CA ALA A 80 3.56 -8.88 -20.88
C ALA A 80 4.98 -9.16 -21.38
N MET A 81 5.50 -8.34 -22.31
CA MET A 81 6.88 -8.42 -22.78
C MET A 81 7.88 -8.10 -21.66
N LEU A 82 7.63 -7.03 -20.90
CA LEU A 82 8.44 -6.62 -19.75
C LEU A 82 8.56 -7.71 -18.70
N ARG A 83 7.49 -8.41 -18.37
CA ARG A 83 7.51 -9.53 -17.40
C ARG A 83 8.41 -10.67 -17.85
N ARG A 84 8.32 -11.04 -19.13
CA ARG A 84 9.18 -12.10 -19.70
C ARG A 84 10.63 -11.64 -19.71
N LEU A 85 10.87 -10.38 -20.05
CA LEU A 85 12.22 -9.81 -20.06
C LEU A 85 12.79 -9.72 -18.63
N SER A 86 12.04 -9.23 -17.65
CA SER A 86 12.49 -9.07 -16.27
C SER A 86 12.84 -10.42 -15.63
N LEU A 87 12.01 -11.45 -15.85
CA LEU A 87 12.27 -12.80 -15.36
C LEU A 87 13.52 -13.40 -16.03
N LYS A 88 13.70 -13.21 -17.35
CA LYS A 88 14.92 -13.64 -18.04
C LYS A 88 16.16 -12.93 -17.51
N VAL A 89 16.12 -11.60 -17.41
CA VAL A 89 17.23 -10.79 -16.88
C VAL A 89 17.56 -11.22 -15.46
N MET A 90 16.56 -11.39 -14.59
CA MET A 90 16.77 -11.87 -13.22
C MET A 90 17.50 -13.21 -13.20
N LEU A 91 17.05 -14.22 -13.96
CA LEU A 91 17.69 -15.54 -14.00
C LEU A 91 19.12 -15.49 -14.54
N TRP A 92 19.36 -14.71 -15.61
CA TRP A 92 20.70 -14.51 -16.16
C TRP A 92 21.63 -13.79 -15.18
N MET A 93 21.13 -12.76 -14.48
CA MET A 93 21.92 -12.04 -13.48
C MET A 93 22.21 -12.92 -12.26
N VAL A 94 21.27 -13.74 -11.79
CA VAL A 94 21.55 -14.70 -10.70
C VAL A 94 22.61 -15.73 -11.12
N ALA A 95 22.54 -16.25 -12.35
CA ALA A 95 23.55 -17.14 -12.88
C ALA A 95 24.93 -16.45 -12.99
N ALA A 96 24.96 -15.22 -13.51
CA ALA A 96 26.18 -14.42 -13.58
C ALA A 96 26.76 -14.13 -12.18
N ALA A 97 25.92 -13.80 -11.19
CA ALA A 97 26.35 -13.56 -9.82
C ALA A 97 27.00 -14.81 -9.20
N ALA A 98 26.45 -16.00 -9.48
CA ALA A 98 27.04 -17.26 -9.03
C ALA A 98 28.42 -17.51 -9.67
N VAL A 99 28.55 -17.32 -10.98
CA VAL A 99 29.83 -17.46 -11.70
C VAL A 99 30.86 -16.45 -11.19
N ILE A 100 30.48 -15.18 -11.05
CA ILE A 100 31.37 -14.14 -10.53
C ILE A 100 31.78 -14.46 -9.10
N GLY A 101 30.85 -14.91 -8.24
CA GLY A 101 31.17 -15.33 -6.87
C GLY A 101 32.25 -16.41 -6.81
N VAL A 102 32.18 -17.42 -7.69
CA VAL A 102 33.23 -18.44 -7.82
C VAL A 102 34.55 -17.83 -8.31
N LEU A 103 34.51 -16.96 -9.31
CA LEU A 103 35.71 -16.27 -9.82
C LEU A 103 36.37 -15.40 -8.74
N THR A 104 35.60 -14.71 -7.91
CA THR A 104 36.12 -13.89 -6.80
C THR A 104 36.88 -14.71 -5.77
N VAL A 105 36.50 -15.97 -5.55
CA VAL A 105 37.25 -16.87 -4.66
C VAL A 105 38.56 -17.33 -5.31
N LEU A 106 38.57 -17.50 -6.64
CA LEU A 106 39.73 -17.98 -7.40
C LEU A 106 40.74 -16.87 -7.74
N THR A 107 40.28 -15.63 -7.88
CA THR A 107 41.13 -14.48 -8.24
C THR A 107 41.29 -13.56 -7.04
N ALA A 108 42.53 -13.20 -6.68
CA ALA A 108 42.83 -12.32 -5.55
C ALA A 108 42.42 -10.83 -5.75
N SER A 109 41.65 -10.49 -6.79
CA SER A 109 41.18 -9.12 -7.06
C SER A 109 39.79 -8.89 -6.48
N TYR A 110 39.73 -8.71 -5.16
CA TYR A 110 38.45 -8.55 -4.44
C TYR A 110 37.71 -7.26 -4.77
N GLU A 111 38.41 -6.17 -5.08
CA GLU A 111 37.77 -4.86 -5.30
C GLU A 111 36.95 -4.83 -6.59
N VAL A 112 37.55 -5.14 -7.74
CA VAL A 112 36.85 -5.06 -9.03
C VAL A 112 35.79 -6.15 -9.13
N LEU A 113 36.13 -7.40 -8.80
CA LEU A 113 35.14 -8.48 -8.86
C LEU A 113 34.02 -8.30 -7.84
N GLY A 114 34.30 -7.75 -6.65
CA GLY A 114 33.28 -7.42 -5.66
C GLY A 114 32.27 -6.39 -6.17
N ARG A 115 32.74 -5.34 -6.87
CA ARG A 115 31.87 -4.31 -7.47
C ARG A 115 31.02 -4.85 -8.62
N VAL A 116 31.60 -5.69 -9.47
CA VAL A 116 30.86 -6.37 -10.55
C VAL A 116 29.80 -7.30 -9.94
N ALA A 117 30.18 -8.13 -8.96
CA ALA A 117 29.24 -9.01 -8.25
C ALA A 117 28.10 -8.21 -7.60
N GLY A 118 28.42 -7.13 -6.88
CA GLY A 118 27.43 -6.25 -6.26
C GLY A 118 26.45 -5.65 -7.26
N THR A 119 26.93 -5.22 -8.44
CA THR A 119 26.07 -4.69 -9.50
C THR A 119 25.12 -5.77 -10.00
N VAL A 120 25.62 -6.97 -10.29
CA VAL A 120 24.79 -8.09 -10.78
C VAL A 120 23.73 -8.50 -9.76
N VAL A 121 24.08 -8.55 -8.47
CA VAL A 121 23.13 -8.82 -7.39
C VAL A 121 22.06 -7.72 -7.30
N ALA A 122 22.47 -6.45 -7.33
CA ALA A 122 21.53 -5.32 -7.31
C ALA A 122 20.57 -5.36 -8.51
N THR A 123 21.06 -5.67 -9.71
CA THR A 123 20.22 -5.83 -10.92
C THR A 123 19.25 -7.01 -10.77
N ALA A 124 19.70 -8.14 -10.22
CA ALA A 124 18.84 -9.29 -9.97
C ALA A 124 17.70 -8.97 -8.99
N ILE A 125 18.00 -8.29 -7.88
CA ILE A 125 17.00 -7.84 -6.90
C ILE A 125 16.02 -6.87 -7.55
N ALA A 126 16.51 -5.87 -8.29
CA ALA A 126 15.65 -4.90 -8.97
C ALA A 126 14.72 -5.58 -9.99
N ALA A 127 15.24 -6.47 -10.82
CA ALA A 127 14.44 -7.23 -11.79
C ALA A 127 13.41 -8.15 -11.10
N GLY A 128 13.80 -8.80 -10.00
CA GLY A 128 12.94 -9.65 -9.20
C GLY A 128 11.80 -8.90 -8.52
N LEU A 129 12.03 -7.66 -8.05
CA LEU A 129 10.99 -6.79 -7.49
C LEU A 129 10.10 -6.17 -8.57
N LEU A 130 10.64 -5.80 -9.73
CA LEU A 130 9.86 -5.24 -10.84
C LEU A 130 8.81 -6.22 -11.39
N TRP A 131 9.06 -7.53 -11.29
CA TRP A 131 8.11 -8.54 -11.75
C TRP A 131 6.75 -8.52 -11.00
N PRO A 132 6.66 -8.72 -9.67
CA PRO A 132 5.39 -8.64 -8.94
C PRO A 132 4.79 -7.23 -8.93
N LEU A 133 5.60 -6.19 -9.15
CA LEU A 133 5.08 -4.83 -9.31
C LEU A 133 4.38 -4.65 -10.66
N SER A 134 4.94 -5.16 -11.75
CA SER A 134 4.27 -5.19 -13.06
C SER A 134 2.96 -6.00 -13.01
N VAL A 135 2.98 -7.15 -12.31
CA VAL A 135 1.88 -7.72 -11.50
C VAL A 135 0.69 -6.81 -11.18
N MET A 136 0.97 -5.94 -10.20
CA MET A 136 0.04 -5.00 -9.60
C MET A 136 -0.38 -3.89 -10.58
N VAL A 137 0.52 -3.51 -11.48
CA VAL A 137 0.26 -2.47 -12.50
C VAL A 137 -0.89 -2.87 -13.43
N ASP A 138 -0.99 -4.14 -13.84
CA ASP A 138 -2.12 -4.63 -14.66
C ASP A 138 -3.46 -4.67 -13.92
N GLN A 139 -3.46 -4.60 -12.58
CA GLN A 139 -4.71 -4.57 -11.81
C GLN A 139 -5.16 -3.11 -11.70
N PRO A 140 -6.29 -2.70 -12.33
CA PRO A 140 -6.73 -1.30 -12.32
C PRO A 140 -6.94 -0.75 -10.91
N GLU A 141 -7.27 -1.62 -9.96
CA GLU A 141 -7.43 -1.29 -8.54
C GLU A 141 -6.10 -0.98 -7.83
N LYS A 142 -4.97 -1.52 -8.32
CA LYS A 142 -3.65 -1.43 -7.68
C LYS A 142 -2.59 -0.79 -8.56
N GLN A 143 -2.99 -0.23 -9.70
CA GLN A 143 -2.08 0.28 -10.71
C GLN A 143 -1.19 1.41 -10.18
N SER A 144 -1.76 2.36 -9.43
CA SER A 144 -1.02 3.45 -8.78
C SER A 144 0.05 2.92 -7.82
N ALA A 145 -0.30 1.94 -6.99
CA ALA A 145 0.63 1.30 -6.08
C ALA A 145 1.74 0.56 -6.84
N GLY A 146 1.39 -0.18 -7.90
CA GLY A 146 2.36 -0.87 -8.74
C GLY A 146 3.36 0.08 -9.38
N LEU A 147 2.90 1.21 -9.92
CA LEU A 147 3.76 2.21 -10.57
C LEU A 147 4.65 2.95 -9.58
N LEU A 148 4.12 3.32 -8.40
CA LEU A 148 4.94 3.89 -7.33
C LEU A 148 6.05 2.91 -6.92
N GLY A 149 5.73 1.62 -6.80
CA GLY A 149 6.73 0.60 -6.50
C GLY A 149 7.78 0.49 -7.59
N MET A 150 7.37 0.42 -8.87
CA MET A 150 8.33 0.33 -10.00
C MET A 150 9.26 1.55 -10.04
N PHE A 151 8.70 2.76 -9.86
CA PHE A 151 9.47 3.98 -9.78
C PHE A 151 10.50 3.94 -8.65
N ASN A 152 10.09 3.55 -7.44
CA ASN A 152 11.00 3.44 -6.30
C ASN A 152 12.10 2.40 -6.53
N VAL A 153 11.81 1.23 -7.10
CA VAL A 153 12.83 0.21 -7.41
C VAL A 153 13.86 0.75 -8.40
N VAL A 154 13.42 1.42 -9.47
CA VAL A 154 14.33 2.03 -10.45
C VAL A 154 15.16 3.14 -9.81
N LEU A 155 14.54 4.00 -9.00
CA LEU A 155 15.24 5.09 -8.29
C LEU A 155 16.31 4.56 -7.34
N VAL A 156 15.98 3.58 -6.51
CA VAL A 156 16.91 2.92 -5.59
C VAL A 156 18.05 2.26 -6.36
N TYR A 157 17.74 1.56 -7.45
CA TYR A 157 18.75 0.93 -8.30
C TYR A 157 19.73 1.97 -8.89
N ILE A 158 19.23 3.09 -9.40
CA ILE A 158 20.04 4.19 -9.94
C ILE A 158 20.93 4.81 -8.85
N MET A 159 20.49 4.86 -7.59
CA MET A 159 21.30 5.35 -6.46
C MET A 159 22.36 4.33 -5.99
N VAL A 160 22.03 3.05 -6.02
CA VAL A 160 22.90 1.97 -5.51
C VAL A 160 24.04 1.66 -6.48
N VAL A 161 23.84 1.76 -7.80
CA VAL A 161 24.90 1.45 -8.79
C VAL A 161 26.13 2.37 -8.64
N PRO A 162 26.01 3.72 -8.60
CA PRO A 162 27.14 4.61 -8.35
C PRO A 162 27.82 4.34 -7.01
N LEU A 163 27.06 3.94 -5.99
CA LEU A 163 27.58 3.62 -4.66
C LEU A 163 28.47 2.36 -4.69
N ILE A 164 28.06 1.33 -5.43
CA ILE A 164 28.87 0.11 -5.61
C ILE A 164 30.21 0.45 -6.27
N TRP A 165 30.21 1.37 -7.23
CA TRP A 165 31.41 1.76 -7.97
C TRP A 165 32.22 2.89 -7.32
N ASP A 166 31.78 3.39 -6.17
CA ASP A 166 32.38 4.52 -5.45
C ASP A 166 32.56 5.76 -6.35
N LEU A 167 31.56 6.04 -7.19
CA LEU A 167 31.61 7.13 -8.18
C LEU A 167 31.22 8.50 -7.61
N ASP A 168 30.62 8.55 -6.42
CA ASP A 168 30.06 9.78 -5.85
C ASP A 168 30.69 10.14 -4.50
N PRO A 169 31.25 11.35 -4.34
CA PRO A 169 31.76 11.83 -3.04
C PRO A 169 30.69 11.90 -1.94
N HIS A 170 29.40 11.84 -2.29
CA HIS A 170 28.24 11.81 -1.39
C HIS A 170 27.68 10.39 -1.19
N GLY A 171 28.51 9.36 -1.30
CA GLY A 171 28.09 7.96 -1.17
C GLY A 171 27.26 7.67 0.09
N ARG A 172 27.59 8.27 1.25
CA ARG A 172 26.81 8.11 2.48
C ARG A 172 25.39 8.65 2.34
N GLN A 173 25.22 9.83 1.75
CA GLN A 173 23.90 10.44 1.55
C GLN A 173 23.07 9.64 0.53
N MET A 174 23.71 9.13 -0.52
CA MET A 174 23.04 8.24 -1.49
C MET A 174 22.59 6.93 -0.85
N LEU A 175 23.44 6.31 -0.02
CA LEU A 175 23.09 5.09 0.71
C LEU A 175 21.85 5.32 1.59
N PHE A 176 21.84 6.36 2.41
CA PHE A 176 20.69 6.66 3.26
C PHE A 176 19.43 7.01 2.45
N SER A 177 19.56 7.79 1.37
CA SER A 177 18.43 8.09 0.49
C SER A 177 17.84 6.82 -0.12
N SER A 178 18.69 5.90 -0.58
CA SER A 178 18.26 4.61 -1.14
C SER A 178 17.53 3.74 -0.12
N LEU A 179 18.02 3.71 1.13
CA LEU A 179 17.35 3.02 2.25
C LEU A 179 16.00 3.65 2.57
N VAL A 180 15.92 4.98 2.61
CA VAL A 180 14.68 5.73 2.83
C VAL A 180 13.63 5.36 1.78
N PHE A 181 13.96 5.41 0.49
CA PHE A 181 13.02 5.03 -0.58
C PHE A 181 12.64 3.55 -0.51
N GLY A 182 13.61 2.66 -0.31
CA GLY A 182 13.38 1.22 -0.22
C GLY A 182 12.48 0.81 0.94
N LEU A 183 12.70 1.38 2.13
CA LEU A 183 11.94 1.05 3.34
C LEU A 183 10.54 1.68 3.36
N THR A 184 10.38 2.89 2.81
CA THR A 184 9.09 3.59 2.86
C THR A 184 8.15 3.21 1.72
N ALA A 185 8.67 2.78 0.56
CA ALA A 185 7.86 2.47 -0.62
C ALA A 185 6.74 1.44 -0.35
N PRO A 186 6.96 0.32 0.37
CA PRO A 186 5.89 -0.64 0.67
C PRO A 186 4.70 -0.02 1.42
N PHE A 187 4.94 0.95 2.30
CA PHE A 187 3.88 1.66 3.03
C PHE A 187 3.09 2.57 2.09
N GLY A 188 3.77 3.38 1.27
CA GLY A 188 3.11 4.21 0.27
C GLY A 188 2.27 3.38 -0.71
N MET A 189 2.80 2.24 -1.16
CA MET A 189 2.07 1.28 -1.99
C MET A 189 0.84 0.71 -1.27
N PHE A 190 0.99 0.27 -0.02
CA PHE A 190 -0.11 -0.27 0.78
C PHE A 190 -1.27 0.74 0.87
N TYR A 191 -0.99 1.99 1.25
CA TYR A 191 -2.01 3.02 1.34
C TYR A 191 -2.63 3.37 -0.01
N LEU A 192 -1.87 3.36 -1.12
CA LEU A 192 -2.43 3.53 -2.47
C LEU A 192 -3.35 2.38 -2.90
N THR A 193 -3.15 1.16 -2.38
CA THR A 193 -4.12 0.07 -2.66
C THR A 193 -5.45 0.27 -1.92
N LEU A 194 -5.47 1.08 -0.86
CA LEU A 194 -6.70 1.38 -0.10
C LEU A 194 -7.56 2.47 -0.76
N THR A 195 -7.04 3.24 -1.73
CA THR A 195 -7.77 4.38 -2.32
C THR A 195 -9.02 3.95 -3.08
N ARG A 196 -9.02 2.73 -3.63
CA ARG A 196 -10.14 2.14 -4.38
C ARG A 196 -11.16 1.43 -3.48
N GLN A 197 -10.83 1.20 -2.20
CA GLN A 197 -11.77 0.64 -1.26
C GLN A 197 -12.71 1.76 -0.76
N PRO A 198 -14.05 1.60 -0.79
CA PRO A 198 -14.99 2.63 -0.33
C PRO A 198 -14.75 3.02 1.14
N ALA A 199 -14.20 2.06 1.89
CA ALA A 199 -13.83 2.14 3.28
C ALA A 199 -12.45 2.74 3.58
N GLY A 200 -11.58 2.80 2.57
CA GLY A 200 -10.14 3.02 2.74
C GLY A 200 -9.64 4.37 2.26
N TRP A 201 -10.49 5.21 1.64
CA TRP A 201 -10.03 6.45 0.99
C TRP A 201 -9.41 7.47 1.97
N ILE A 202 -9.94 7.59 3.20
CA ILE A 202 -9.38 8.50 4.22
C ILE A 202 -8.02 7.97 4.67
N ALA A 203 -7.95 6.69 5.06
CA ALA A 203 -6.71 6.03 5.44
C ALA A 203 -5.65 6.13 4.34
N SER A 204 -6.05 5.98 3.08
CA SER A 204 -5.19 6.13 1.91
C SER A 204 -4.60 7.53 1.82
N ARG A 205 -5.42 8.59 1.95
CA ARG A 205 -4.93 9.98 1.89
C ARG A 205 -3.99 10.31 3.04
N VAL A 206 -4.36 9.93 4.27
CA VAL A 206 -3.53 10.17 5.46
C VAL A 206 -2.22 9.40 5.34
N GLY A 207 -2.26 8.12 4.96
CA GLY A 207 -1.06 7.30 4.81
C GLY A 207 -0.15 7.75 3.67
N VAL A 208 -0.69 8.18 2.53
CA VAL A 208 0.12 8.77 1.44
C VAL A 208 0.73 10.10 1.87
N ALA A 209 -0.02 10.96 2.57
CA ALA A 209 0.52 12.20 3.12
C ALA A 209 1.65 11.92 4.12
N THR A 210 1.47 10.96 5.03
CA THR A 210 2.52 10.49 5.94
C THR A 210 3.75 10.00 5.18
N TYR A 211 3.57 9.15 4.18
CA TYR A 211 4.67 8.64 3.35
C TYR A 211 5.49 9.78 2.74
N VAL A 212 4.83 10.76 2.11
CA VAL A 212 5.50 11.92 1.51
C VAL A 212 6.24 12.74 2.57
N THR A 213 5.61 13.00 3.71
CA THR A 213 6.24 13.76 4.82
C THR A 213 7.47 13.04 5.36
N VAL A 214 7.40 11.72 5.59
CA VAL A 214 8.52 10.92 6.10
C VAL A 214 9.69 10.93 5.12
N VAL A 215 9.42 10.68 3.83
CA VAL A 215 10.44 10.73 2.78
C VAL A 215 11.07 12.11 2.71
N ALA A 216 10.27 13.18 2.72
CA ALA A 216 10.79 14.55 2.69
C ALA A 216 11.67 14.86 3.89
N VAL A 217 11.22 14.54 5.11
CA VAL A 217 11.98 14.79 6.35
C VAL A 217 13.29 14.00 6.39
N TRP A 218 13.27 12.71 6.03
CA TRP A 218 14.49 11.90 6.02
C TRP A 218 15.46 12.31 4.90
N LEU A 219 14.97 12.77 3.74
CA LEU A 219 15.84 13.34 2.72
C LEU A 219 16.47 14.66 3.19
N LEU A 220 15.70 15.52 3.85
CA LEU A 220 16.25 16.74 4.46
C LEU A 220 17.34 16.39 5.49
N ALA A 221 17.08 15.42 6.37
CA ALA A 221 18.05 14.95 7.36
C ALA A 221 19.34 14.41 6.69
N THR A 222 19.17 13.63 5.62
CA THR A 222 20.28 12.99 4.90
C THR A 222 21.16 14.02 4.18
N TRP A 223 20.56 15.00 3.50
CA TRP A 223 21.29 15.95 2.68
C TRP A 223 21.81 17.17 3.44
N GLN A 224 21.35 17.42 4.66
CA GLN A 224 21.90 18.47 5.54
C GLN A 224 23.02 18.00 6.47
N SER A 225 23.42 16.72 6.41
CA SER A 225 24.38 16.09 7.33
C SER A 225 25.71 16.83 7.49
N ASN A 226 26.18 17.52 6.46
CA ASN A 226 27.56 18.03 6.42
C ASN A 226 27.79 19.36 7.15
N LYS A 227 26.74 20.00 7.67
CA LYS A 227 26.87 21.35 8.25
C LYS A 227 26.41 21.47 9.71
N TRP A 228 25.67 20.50 10.25
CA TRP A 228 24.97 20.66 11.53
C TRP A 228 24.71 19.31 12.26
N ASP A 229 25.76 18.68 12.81
CA ASP A 229 25.65 17.32 13.39
C ASP A 229 24.50 17.17 14.42
N VAL A 230 24.29 18.15 15.32
CA VAL A 230 23.19 18.09 16.30
C VAL A 230 21.81 18.21 15.64
N ILE A 231 21.65 19.13 14.69
CA ILE A 231 20.36 19.36 14.00
C ILE A 231 19.99 18.14 13.15
N THR A 232 20.98 17.45 12.58
CA THR A 232 20.73 16.30 11.70
C THR A 232 20.14 15.10 12.45
N SER A 233 20.57 14.86 13.69
CA SER A 233 19.99 13.83 14.56
C SER A 233 18.49 14.10 14.83
N ASN A 234 18.15 15.36 15.13
CA ASN A 234 16.77 15.77 15.40
C ASN A 234 15.85 15.61 14.19
N TRP A 235 16.35 15.83 12.98
CA TRP A 235 15.58 15.58 11.75
C TRP A 235 15.32 14.11 11.49
N PHE A 236 16.31 13.24 11.71
CA PHE A 236 16.10 11.79 11.60
C PHE A 236 15.06 11.30 12.61
N ALA A 237 15.18 11.76 13.86
CA ALA A 237 14.21 11.46 14.92
C ALA A 237 12.80 11.99 14.59
N THR A 238 12.70 13.21 14.08
CA THR A 238 11.44 13.80 13.57
C THR A 238 10.82 12.90 12.50
N GLY A 239 11.62 12.39 11.56
CA GLY A 239 11.14 11.48 10.54
C GLY A 239 10.67 10.14 11.11
N TRP A 240 11.34 9.60 12.14
CA TRP A 240 10.88 8.41 12.87
C TRP A 240 9.55 8.64 13.59
N TRP A 241 9.38 9.78 14.28
CA TRP A 241 8.11 10.14 14.92
C TRP A 241 6.98 10.29 13.90
N CYS A 242 7.23 10.96 12.78
CA CYS A 242 6.29 11.07 11.67
C CYS A 242 5.93 9.69 11.09
N ALA A 243 6.92 8.80 10.93
CA ALA A 243 6.71 7.45 10.41
C ALA A 243 5.89 6.61 11.37
N ALA A 244 6.24 6.58 12.66
CA ALA A 244 5.54 5.79 13.66
C ALA A 244 4.06 6.23 13.78
N TYR A 245 3.83 7.48 14.17
CA TYR A 245 2.49 7.95 14.48
C TYR A 245 1.65 8.29 13.25
N GLY A 246 2.28 8.68 12.13
CA GLY A 246 1.55 8.84 10.87
C GLY A 246 1.01 7.51 10.35
N ASN A 247 1.81 6.44 10.39
CA ASN A 247 1.37 5.11 9.99
C ASN A 247 0.31 4.56 10.95
N LEU A 248 0.47 4.75 12.26
CA LEU A 248 -0.54 4.37 13.25
C LEU A 248 -1.87 5.12 13.03
N SER A 249 -1.83 6.42 12.77
CA SER A 249 -3.02 7.20 12.42
C SER A 249 -3.72 6.65 11.18
N ALA A 250 -2.98 6.37 10.12
CA ALA A 250 -3.53 5.80 8.89
C ALA A 250 -4.06 4.36 9.09
N ALA A 251 -3.41 3.56 9.94
CA ALA A 251 -3.86 2.22 10.31
C ALA A 251 -5.15 2.24 11.13
N CYS A 252 -5.28 3.15 12.11
CA CYS A 252 -6.51 3.39 12.87
C CYS A 252 -7.69 3.74 11.95
N LEU A 253 -7.44 4.39 10.80
CA LEU A 253 -8.47 4.76 9.83
C LEU A 253 -8.88 3.63 8.88
N CYS A 254 -8.21 2.48 8.91
CA CYS A 254 -8.50 1.36 8.01
C CYS A 254 -9.84 0.67 8.33
N GLY A 255 -10.60 0.29 7.29
CA GLY A 255 -11.75 -0.64 7.39
C GLY A 255 -13.13 -0.04 7.67
N LEU A 256 -13.49 1.13 7.12
CA LEU A 256 -14.83 1.75 7.28
C LEU A 256 -15.93 1.20 6.34
N PRO A 257 -16.85 0.33 6.79
CA PRO A 257 -18.21 0.39 6.28
C PRO A 257 -19.14 0.81 7.42
N ARG A 258 -19.57 2.08 7.43
CA ARG A 258 -20.73 2.64 8.17
C ARG A 258 -21.09 1.94 9.49
N LEU A 259 -20.17 1.84 10.47
CA LEU A 259 -20.58 1.63 11.87
C LEU A 259 -20.79 2.99 12.52
N SER A 260 -21.89 3.14 13.26
CA SER A 260 -22.35 4.41 13.85
C SER A 260 -21.46 4.94 14.98
N TRP A 261 -20.61 4.11 15.56
CA TRP A 261 -19.71 4.50 16.65
C TRP A 261 -18.25 4.53 16.18
N ASN A 262 -17.68 5.74 16.08
CA ASN A 262 -16.35 5.96 15.51
C ASN A 262 -15.20 5.85 16.54
N TRP A 263 -15.12 4.76 17.29
CA TRP A 263 -14.06 4.52 18.30
C TRP A 263 -12.63 4.66 17.73
N ARG A 264 -12.46 4.50 16.41
CA ARG A 264 -11.17 4.66 15.71
C ARG A 264 -10.56 6.06 15.80
N TRP A 265 -11.39 7.11 15.91
CA TRP A 265 -10.88 8.47 16.09
C TRP A 265 -10.16 8.64 17.42
N ILE A 266 -10.46 7.79 18.42
CA ILE A 266 -9.70 7.73 19.67
C ILE A 266 -8.25 7.37 19.32
N GLY A 267 -8.00 6.30 18.56
CA GLY A 267 -6.64 5.94 18.15
C GLY A 267 -5.92 7.02 17.35
N VAL A 268 -6.63 7.73 16.46
CA VAL A 268 -6.06 8.87 15.70
C VAL A 268 -5.71 10.04 16.62
N LEU A 269 -6.59 10.39 17.56
CA LEU A 269 -6.35 11.46 18.54
C LEU A 269 -5.14 11.14 19.43
N PHE A 270 -5.08 9.91 19.94
CA PHE A 270 -3.96 9.43 20.76
C PHE A 270 -2.64 9.42 19.96
N SER A 271 -2.68 9.00 18.69
CA SER A 271 -1.53 9.07 17.79
C SER A 271 -1.04 10.51 17.60
N LEU A 272 -1.95 11.45 17.40
CA LEU A 272 -1.63 12.86 17.22
C LEU A 272 -1.02 13.46 18.49
N LEU A 273 -1.59 13.17 19.66
CA LEU A 273 -1.06 13.62 20.94
C LEU A 273 0.34 13.05 21.20
N ALA A 274 0.55 11.76 20.97
CA ALA A 274 1.85 11.12 21.12
C ALA A 274 2.89 11.69 20.14
N TRP A 275 2.49 11.97 18.89
CA TRP A 275 3.34 12.65 17.92
C TRP A 275 3.72 14.07 18.37
N MET A 276 2.77 14.86 18.86
CA MET A 276 3.05 16.22 19.35
C MET A 276 3.99 16.20 20.56
N LEU A 277 3.79 15.27 21.51
CA LEU A 277 4.68 15.12 22.67
C LEU A 277 6.09 14.66 22.25
N GLY A 278 6.18 13.66 21.35
CA GLY A 278 7.47 13.20 20.82
C GLY A 278 8.23 14.31 20.07
N MET A 279 7.52 15.11 19.29
CA MET A 279 8.09 16.28 18.61
C MET A 279 8.53 17.36 19.60
N ALA A 280 7.72 17.67 20.61
CA ALA A 280 8.09 18.62 21.64
C ALA A 280 9.32 18.15 22.43
N ALA A 281 9.40 16.86 22.78
CA ALA A 281 10.55 16.27 23.45
C ALA A 281 11.81 16.34 22.60
N GLN A 282 11.70 16.03 21.30
CA GLN A 282 12.85 16.04 20.40
C GLN A 282 13.47 17.44 20.22
N TRP A 283 12.67 18.49 20.28
CA TRP A 283 13.11 19.86 19.97
C TRP A 283 13.29 20.78 21.18
N SER A 284 12.79 20.43 22.36
CA SER A 284 12.82 21.32 23.53
C SER A 284 13.96 21.05 24.51
N ASP A 285 14.83 20.07 24.25
CA ASP A 285 15.87 19.55 25.17
C ASP A 285 15.34 19.12 26.56
N LYS A 286 14.03 19.21 26.80
CA LYS A 286 13.38 18.82 28.05
C LYS A 286 12.94 17.38 27.97
N ALA A 287 13.32 16.60 28.98
CA ALA A 287 12.73 15.29 29.21
C ALA A 287 11.23 15.47 29.46
N PHE A 288 10.41 14.90 28.57
CA PHE A 288 8.98 14.75 28.81
C PHE A 288 8.73 13.49 29.65
N ASP A 289 7.52 13.41 30.20
CA ASP A 289 7.08 12.23 30.93
C ASP A 289 6.94 11.02 29.98
N ASP A 290 7.94 10.13 30.03
CA ASP A 290 8.00 8.90 29.25
C ASP A 290 6.78 8.00 29.47
N ASP A 291 6.16 8.07 30.65
CA ASP A 291 5.02 7.23 31.03
C ASP A 291 3.76 7.65 30.24
N THR A 292 3.49 8.95 30.16
CA THR A 292 2.40 9.50 29.35
C THR A 292 2.55 9.13 27.87
N LEU A 293 3.76 9.26 27.31
CA LEU A 293 4.01 8.92 25.91
C LEU A 293 3.79 7.42 25.64
N THR A 294 4.21 6.58 26.58
CA THR A 294 4.04 5.12 26.53
C THR A 294 2.56 4.74 26.51
N LEU A 295 1.77 5.26 27.47
CA LEU A 295 0.32 5.02 27.55
C LEU A 295 -0.42 5.48 26.29
N LEU A 296 -0.05 6.65 25.74
CA LEU A 296 -0.69 7.12 24.51
C LEU A 296 -0.38 6.21 23.33
N THR A 297 0.87 5.74 23.24
CA THR A 297 1.34 4.86 22.18
C THR A 297 0.68 3.49 22.27
N SER A 298 0.54 2.92 23.47
CA SER A 298 -0.04 1.60 23.69
C SER A 298 -1.50 1.54 23.21
N VAL A 299 -2.32 2.54 23.58
CA VAL A 299 -3.71 2.69 23.14
C VAL A 299 -3.78 2.82 21.62
N CYS A 300 -2.90 3.64 21.03
CA CYS A 300 -2.86 3.85 19.59
C CYS A 300 -2.52 2.55 18.82
N VAL A 301 -1.52 1.80 19.27
CA VAL A 301 -1.10 0.52 18.68
C VAL A 301 -2.23 -0.49 18.72
N VAL A 302 -2.95 -0.61 19.84
CA VAL A 302 -4.10 -1.52 19.98
C VAL A 302 -5.21 -1.16 19.00
N VAL A 303 -5.57 0.13 18.91
CA VAL A 303 -6.62 0.60 17.99
C VAL A 303 -6.23 0.40 16.52
N ALA A 304 -4.97 0.68 16.18
CA ALA A 304 -4.42 0.46 14.84
C ALA A 304 -4.44 -1.02 14.47
N TYR A 305 -3.97 -1.89 15.38
CA TYR A 305 -3.94 -3.33 15.20
C TYR A 305 -5.36 -3.90 15.01
N ALA A 306 -6.30 -3.53 15.89
CA ALA A 306 -7.69 -3.95 15.79
C ALA A 306 -8.33 -3.50 14.47
N SER A 307 -8.07 -2.27 14.04
CA SER A 307 -8.59 -1.72 12.79
C SER A 307 -8.09 -2.50 11.57
N LEU A 308 -6.79 -2.82 11.52
CA LEU A 308 -6.21 -3.65 10.46
C LEU A 308 -6.71 -5.10 10.48
N ALA A 309 -6.81 -5.71 11.66
CA ALA A 309 -7.31 -7.07 11.83
C ALA A 309 -8.76 -7.23 11.35
N LEU A 310 -9.58 -6.18 11.51
CA LEU A 310 -10.97 -6.14 11.04
C LEU A 310 -11.10 -6.02 9.51
N VAL A 311 -10.08 -5.51 8.81
CA VAL A 311 -10.07 -5.43 7.34
C VAL A 311 -9.91 -6.80 6.69
N ALA A 312 -9.25 -7.75 7.35
CA ALA A 312 -8.96 -9.06 6.80
C ALA A 312 -10.27 -9.85 6.52
N PRO A 313 -10.59 -10.23 5.26
CA PRO A 313 -11.78 -11.03 4.96
C PRO A 313 -11.64 -12.46 5.51
N LEU A 314 -12.42 -12.79 6.54
CA LEU A 314 -12.42 -14.09 7.21
C LEU A 314 -13.80 -14.76 7.13
N ARG A 315 -13.82 -16.09 7.06
CA ARG A 315 -15.04 -16.89 7.17
C ARG A 315 -15.52 -16.91 8.63
N ALA A 316 -16.80 -17.24 8.87
CA ALA A 316 -17.38 -17.30 10.23
C ALA A 316 -16.54 -18.17 11.19
N GLY A 317 -16.13 -19.37 10.75
CA GLY A 317 -15.28 -20.27 11.55
C GLY A 317 -13.84 -19.80 11.79
N GLN A 318 -13.40 -18.70 11.15
CA GLN A 318 -12.06 -18.12 11.32
C GLN A 318 -12.07 -16.83 12.16
N GLN A 319 -13.24 -16.37 12.61
CA GLN A 319 -13.37 -15.13 13.38
C GLN A 319 -12.70 -15.20 14.75
N TRP A 320 -12.64 -16.39 15.36
CA TRP A 320 -11.96 -16.60 16.65
C TRP A 320 -10.48 -16.18 16.61
N LEU A 321 -9.80 -16.43 15.50
CA LEU A 321 -8.39 -16.07 15.32
C LEU A 321 -8.20 -14.54 15.36
N ARG A 322 -9.13 -13.81 14.74
CA ARG A 322 -9.11 -12.34 14.77
C ARG A 322 -9.29 -11.82 16.20
N VAL A 323 -10.26 -12.35 16.92
CA VAL A 323 -10.53 -11.95 18.31
C VAL A 323 -9.32 -12.27 19.19
N GLY A 324 -8.74 -13.47 19.07
CA GLY A 324 -7.55 -13.87 19.81
C GLY A 324 -6.35 -12.97 19.54
N ALA A 325 -6.11 -12.60 18.28
CA ALA A 325 -5.02 -11.72 17.89
C ALA A 325 -5.19 -10.29 18.44
N ILE A 326 -6.43 -9.76 18.42
CA ILE A 326 -6.75 -8.46 19.03
C ILE A 326 -6.56 -8.51 20.55
N LEU A 327 -7.08 -9.54 21.22
CA LEU A 327 -6.92 -9.73 22.67
C LEU A 327 -5.44 -9.82 23.06
N ALA A 328 -4.63 -10.55 22.30
CA ALA A 328 -3.19 -10.62 22.52
C ALA A 328 -2.52 -9.24 22.42
N SER A 329 -2.95 -8.40 21.46
CA SER A 329 -2.43 -7.02 21.36
C SER A 329 -2.82 -6.15 22.56
N ILE A 330 -4.04 -6.31 23.09
CA ILE A 330 -4.52 -5.59 24.30
C ILE A 330 -3.72 -6.03 25.53
N VAL A 331 -3.55 -7.34 25.72
CA VAL A 331 -2.77 -7.90 26.84
C VAL A 331 -1.32 -7.43 26.78
N SER A 332 -0.72 -7.41 25.59
CA SER A 332 0.65 -6.91 25.41
C SER A 332 0.78 -5.44 25.82
N ALA A 333 -0.10 -4.58 25.33
CA ALA A 333 -0.13 -3.16 25.67
C ALA A 333 -0.34 -2.94 27.18
N ALA A 334 -1.36 -3.58 27.77
CA ALA A 334 -1.66 -3.43 29.19
C ALA A 334 -0.51 -3.91 30.09
N CYS A 335 0.11 -5.05 29.77
CA CYS A 335 1.25 -5.55 30.54
C CYS A 335 2.49 -4.66 30.37
N PHE A 336 2.71 -4.08 29.18
CA PHE A 336 3.79 -3.13 28.95
C PHE A 336 3.60 -1.85 29.77
N ASP A 337 2.38 -1.31 29.79
CA ASP A 337 2.03 -0.13 30.58
C ASP A 337 2.19 -0.39 32.08
N VAL A 338 1.74 -1.55 32.57
CA VAL A 338 1.94 -1.97 33.98
C VAL A 338 3.41 -2.08 34.32
N GLU A 339 4.22 -2.71 33.47
CA GLU A 339 5.67 -2.82 33.69
C GLU A 339 6.33 -1.43 33.78
N LYS A 340 5.96 -0.51 32.89
CA LYS A 340 6.50 0.85 32.89
C LYS A 340 6.12 1.61 34.17
N LEU A 341 4.84 1.58 34.56
CA LEU A 341 4.33 2.23 35.77
C LEU A 341 4.86 1.62 37.08
N THR A 342 5.20 0.32 37.06
CA THR A 342 5.71 -0.42 38.24
C THR A 342 7.22 -0.60 38.22
N SER A 343 7.94 0.01 37.27
CA SER A 343 9.40 -0.14 37.13
C SER A 343 10.20 0.27 38.38
N SER A 344 9.63 1.16 39.20
CA SER A 344 10.19 1.56 40.50
C SER A 344 9.99 0.54 41.63
N MET A 345 9.15 -0.49 41.43
CA MET A 345 8.85 -1.53 42.42
C MET A 345 9.63 -2.82 42.12
N PRO A 346 10.50 -3.29 43.03
CA PRO A 346 11.25 -4.54 42.82
C PRO A 346 10.30 -5.75 42.80
N GLY A 347 10.37 -6.58 41.74
CA GLY A 347 9.67 -7.87 41.66
C GLY A 347 8.72 -8.07 40.47
N PHE A 348 8.44 -7.05 39.65
CA PHE A 348 7.46 -7.12 38.56
C PHE A 348 7.99 -7.60 37.19
N HIS A 349 9.07 -8.39 37.15
CA HIS A 349 9.64 -8.92 35.90
C HIS A 349 8.73 -9.88 35.13
N THR A 350 7.63 -10.34 35.73
CA THR A 350 6.65 -11.21 35.08
C THR A 350 5.81 -10.44 34.04
N ALA A 351 5.50 -9.16 34.28
CA ALA A 351 4.67 -8.35 33.38
C ALA A 351 5.34 -8.18 32.01
N GLY A 352 6.63 -7.85 31.97
CA GLY A 352 7.38 -7.73 30.71
C GLY A 352 7.48 -9.03 29.93
N ARG A 353 7.64 -10.16 30.62
CA ARG A 353 7.63 -11.49 29.97
C ARG A 353 6.28 -11.81 29.36
N VAL A 354 5.18 -11.51 30.06
CA VAL A 354 3.82 -11.68 29.54
C VAL A 354 3.56 -10.74 28.37
N SER A 355 4.00 -9.48 28.46
CA SER A 355 3.87 -8.50 27.37
C SER A 355 4.58 -8.97 26.10
N ALA A 356 5.83 -9.43 26.22
CA ALA A 356 6.60 -9.95 25.11
C ALA A 356 5.96 -11.20 24.48
N ALA A 357 5.50 -12.15 25.31
CA ALA A 357 4.80 -13.35 24.81
C ALA A 357 3.51 -12.98 24.07
N ALA A 358 2.72 -12.04 24.61
CA ALA A 358 1.49 -11.56 23.98
C ALA A 358 1.77 -10.78 22.68
N ALA A 359 2.85 -9.99 22.62
CA ALA A 359 3.28 -9.32 21.40
C ALA A 359 3.63 -10.33 20.29
N ILE A 360 4.36 -11.40 20.63
CA ILE A 360 4.68 -12.49 19.70
C ILE A 360 3.38 -13.13 19.18
N LEU A 361 2.44 -13.49 20.07
CA LEU A 361 1.16 -14.05 19.66
C LEU A 361 0.36 -13.12 18.74
N ALA A 362 0.32 -11.82 19.04
CA ALA A 362 -0.30 -10.82 18.18
C ALA A 362 0.40 -10.73 16.81
N SER A 363 1.72 -10.78 16.76
CA SER A 363 2.47 -10.74 15.49
C SER A 363 2.22 -11.98 14.62
N CYS A 364 2.25 -13.18 15.22
CA CYS A 364 1.92 -14.43 14.54
C CYS A 364 0.45 -14.45 14.08
N GLY A 365 -0.45 -13.94 14.92
CA GLY A 365 -1.86 -13.76 14.59
C GLY A 365 -2.06 -12.85 13.37
N ALA A 366 -1.35 -11.72 13.29
CA ALA A 366 -1.40 -10.81 12.15
C ALA A 366 -0.97 -11.50 10.85
N LEU A 367 0.14 -12.26 10.89
CA LEU A 367 0.60 -13.03 9.73
C LEU A 367 -0.44 -14.09 9.30
N ALA A 368 -1.00 -14.82 10.26
CA ALA A 368 -2.04 -15.82 9.99
C ALA A 368 -3.30 -15.19 9.38
N LEU A 369 -3.70 -14.01 9.86
CA LEU A 369 -4.82 -13.24 9.30
C LEU A 369 -4.53 -12.81 7.85
N VAL A 370 -3.31 -12.38 7.54
CA VAL A 370 -2.90 -12.02 6.17
C VAL A 370 -2.94 -13.24 5.24
N ILE A 371 -2.43 -14.39 5.69
CA ILE A 371 -2.44 -15.64 4.90
C ILE A 371 -3.87 -16.09 4.64
N LEU A 372 -4.73 -16.15 5.66
CA LEU A 372 -6.13 -16.54 5.51
C LEU A 372 -6.92 -15.57 4.64
N ALA A 373 -6.68 -14.26 4.77
CA ALA A 373 -7.27 -13.25 3.91
C ALA A 373 -6.91 -13.48 2.43
N ARG A 374 -5.65 -13.84 2.15
CA ARG A 374 -5.20 -14.18 0.78
C ARG A 374 -5.87 -15.45 0.26
N LEU A 375 -5.91 -16.52 1.05
CA LEU A 375 -6.54 -17.79 0.67
C LEU A 375 -8.05 -17.63 0.43
N ASN A 376 -8.75 -16.89 1.30
CA ASN A 376 -10.17 -16.59 1.13
C ASN A 376 -10.43 -15.72 -0.11
N GLY A 377 -9.54 -14.78 -0.42
CA GLY A 377 -9.64 -13.92 -1.59
C GLY A 377 -9.45 -14.66 -2.92
N VAL A 378 -8.57 -15.66 -2.96
CA VAL A 378 -8.39 -16.52 -4.14
C VAL A 378 -9.66 -17.30 -4.42
N GLY A 379 -10.22 -17.98 -3.41
CA GLY A 379 -11.46 -18.75 -3.54
C GLY A 379 -12.66 -17.92 -4.00
N ALA A 380 -12.79 -16.70 -3.47
CA ALA A 380 -13.88 -15.80 -3.85
C ALA A 380 -13.79 -15.30 -5.30
N ARG A 381 -12.58 -15.13 -5.86
CA ARG A 381 -12.38 -14.73 -7.26
C ARG A 381 -12.71 -15.85 -8.24
N THR A 382 -12.38 -17.10 -7.91
CA THR A 382 -12.72 -18.27 -8.74
C THR A 382 -14.23 -18.50 -8.86
N VAL A 383 -15.02 -18.12 -7.85
CA VAL A 383 -16.48 -18.33 -7.86
C VAL A 383 -17.24 -17.15 -8.51
N LYS A 384 -16.59 -15.98 -8.65
CA LYS A 384 -17.17 -14.78 -9.28
C LYS A 384 -16.78 -14.60 -10.74
N SER A 385 -16.29 -15.65 -11.42
CA SER A 385 -16.56 -15.70 -12.86
C SER A 385 -18.07 -15.97 -12.99
N PRO A 386 -18.91 -15.01 -13.42
CA PRO A 386 -20.16 -15.41 -14.03
C PRO A 386 -19.76 -16.38 -15.14
N ALA A 387 -20.61 -17.37 -15.38
CA ALA A 387 -20.47 -18.27 -16.50
C ALA A 387 -20.23 -17.49 -17.81
N GLU A 388 -18.97 -17.23 -18.13
CA GLU A 388 -18.50 -17.22 -19.50
C GLU A 388 -18.24 -18.71 -19.75
N PRO A 389 -19.17 -19.42 -20.41
CA PRO A 389 -18.91 -20.80 -20.76
C PRO A 389 -17.62 -20.79 -21.55
N ALA A 390 -16.63 -21.53 -21.06
CA ALA A 390 -15.52 -21.97 -21.86
C ALA A 390 -16.11 -22.38 -23.21
N PHE A 391 -15.67 -21.72 -24.28
CA PHE A 391 -15.99 -22.10 -25.65
C PHE A 391 -16.02 -23.62 -25.70
N PRO A 392 -17.18 -24.25 -25.94
CA PRO A 392 -17.17 -25.65 -26.26
C PRO A 392 -16.34 -25.72 -27.53
N ARG A 393 -15.27 -26.51 -27.50
CA ARG A 393 -14.82 -27.17 -28.71
C ARG A 393 -16.08 -27.59 -29.44
N LEU A 394 -16.23 -27.06 -30.65
CA LEU A 394 -17.29 -27.39 -31.60
C LEU A 394 -17.40 -28.91 -31.72
N ALA A 395 -18.21 -29.49 -30.85
CA ALA A 395 -18.68 -30.85 -30.90
C ALA A 395 -20.18 -30.75 -30.66
N LYS A 396 -20.88 -30.33 -31.72
CA LYS A 396 -22.25 -30.72 -32.07
C LYS A 396 -23.13 -31.08 -30.87
N SER A 397 -23.72 -30.06 -30.24
CA SER A 397 -24.94 -30.24 -29.45
C SER A 397 -25.75 -28.94 -29.50
N GLN A 398 -26.50 -28.76 -30.58
CA GLN A 398 -27.47 -27.67 -30.78
C GLN A 398 -28.78 -27.87 -29.96
N GLY A 399 -28.77 -28.71 -28.92
CA GLY A 399 -30.00 -29.15 -28.26
C GLY A 399 -30.40 -28.40 -26.98
N GLU A 400 -29.47 -27.96 -26.14
CA GLU A 400 -29.80 -27.96 -24.70
C GLU A 400 -29.07 -26.94 -23.82
N THR A 401 -29.19 -25.65 -24.14
CA THR A 401 -28.90 -24.57 -23.18
C THR A 401 -30.08 -23.63 -23.06
N ARG A 402 -31.13 -24.10 -22.39
CA ARG A 402 -32.36 -23.32 -22.18
C ARG A 402 -32.38 -22.49 -20.91
N HIS A 403 -31.40 -22.52 -20.00
CA HIS A 403 -31.53 -21.83 -18.71
C HIS A 403 -30.81 -20.48 -18.64
N ILE A 404 -31.54 -19.41 -18.27
CA ILE A 404 -31.01 -18.07 -18.00
C ILE A 404 -31.14 -17.79 -16.50
N ARG A 405 -30.08 -17.20 -15.92
CA ARG A 405 -30.12 -16.60 -14.58
C ARG A 405 -30.24 -15.08 -14.73
N MET A 406 -31.25 -14.50 -14.10
CA MET A 406 -31.49 -13.06 -14.08
C MET A 406 -31.91 -12.62 -12.68
N THR A 407 -31.85 -11.34 -12.39
CA THR A 407 -32.37 -10.79 -11.13
C THR A 407 -33.65 -10.04 -11.45
N CYS A 408 -34.71 -10.24 -10.66
CA CYS A 408 -35.96 -9.50 -10.85
C CYS A 408 -35.70 -7.99 -10.70
N PRO A 409 -36.10 -7.15 -11.67
CA PRO A 409 -35.82 -5.71 -11.62
C PRO A 409 -36.61 -4.97 -10.54
N ASP A 410 -37.68 -5.58 -10.00
CA ASP A 410 -38.56 -4.94 -9.02
C ASP A 410 -38.18 -5.32 -7.57
N CYS A 411 -38.00 -6.61 -7.29
CA CYS A 411 -37.75 -7.11 -5.93
C CYS A 411 -36.33 -7.68 -5.70
N GLU A 412 -35.43 -7.54 -6.68
CA GLU A 412 -34.04 -8.03 -6.64
C GLU A 412 -33.88 -9.54 -6.36
N THR A 413 -34.96 -10.32 -6.44
CA THR A 413 -34.91 -11.75 -6.18
C THR A 413 -34.23 -12.49 -7.35
N PRO A 414 -33.23 -13.36 -7.09
CA PRO A 414 -32.56 -14.11 -8.15
C PRO A 414 -33.52 -15.13 -8.77
N LEU A 415 -33.62 -15.10 -10.10
CA LEU A 415 -34.47 -15.95 -10.93
C LEU A 415 -33.59 -16.84 -11.80
N ALA A 416 -33.94 -18.13 -11.87
CA ALA A 416 -33.31 -19.08 -12.77
C ALA A 416 -34.41 -19.87 -13.47
N GLY A 417 -34.44 -19.85 -14.80
CA GLY A 417 -35.46 -20.58 -15.55
C GLY A 417 -35.25 -20.56 -17.05
N PRO A 418 -36.13 -21.22 -17.82
CA PRO A 418 -35.97 -21.36 -19.26
C PRO A 418 -36.02 -20.03 -20.01
N ILE A 419 -35.37 -19.94 -21.18
CA ILE A 419 -35.53 -18.84 -22.14
C ILE A 419 -37.00 -18.79 -22.55
N GLY A 420 -37.63 -17.63 -22.39
CA GLY A 420 -39.05 -17.42 -22.60
C GLY A 420 -39.64 -16.52 -21.52
N THR A 421 -40.87 -16.83 -21.10
CA THR A 421 -41.61 -16.12 -20.06
C THR A 421 -41.31 -16.70 -18.69
N LEU A 422 -40.82 -15.86 -17.79
CA LEU A 422 -40.58 -16.17 -16.39
C LEU A 422 -41.46 -15.30 -15.52
N GLU A 423 -42.07 -15.87 -14.49
CA GLU A 423 -42.84 -15.13 -13.51
C GLU A 423 -42.07 -15.10 -12.19
N CYS A 424 -41.84 -13.92 -11.65
CA CYS A 424 -41.16 -13.80 -10.37
C CYS A 424 -42.03 -14.41 -9.26
N PRO A 425 -41.54 -15.37 -8.45
CA PRO A 425 -42.36 -16.00 -7.42
C PRO A 425 -42.74 -15.02 -6.31
N HIS A 426 -42.00 -13.90 -6.16
CA HIS A 426 -42.22 -12.96 -5.08
C HIS A 426 -43.17 -11.82 -5.46
N CYS A 427 -42.87 -11.07 -6.52
CA CYS A 427 -43.69 -9.92 -6.95
C CYS A 427 -44.63 -10.22 -8.12
N ARG A 428 -44.63 -11.46 -8.65
CA ARG A 428 -45.41 -11.89 -9.82
C ARG A 428 -45.13 -11.11 -11.11
N LEU A 429 -44.03 -10.37 -11.18
CA LEU A 429 -43.59 -9.70 -12.40
C LEU A 429 -43.27 -10.74 -13.48
N ARG A 430 -43.93 -10.62 -14.63
CA ARG A 430 -43.71 -11.48 -15.79
C ARG A 430 -42.64 -10.88 -16.71
N ILE A 431 -41.51 -11.56 -16.83
CA ILE A 431 -40.33 -11.15 -17.58
C ILE A 431 -40.22 -12.05 -18.81
N THR A 432 -40.19 -11.46 -20.01
CA THR A 432 -40.05 -12.21 -21.26
C THR A 432 -38.67 -11.95 -21.84
N VAL A 433 -37.86 -13.00 -21.97
CA VAL A 433 -36.52 -12.90 -22.56
C VAL A 433 -36.54 -13.53 -23.94
N SER A 434 -36.20 -12.74 -24.96
CA SER A 434 -36.02 -13.19 -26.33
C SER A 434 -34.60 -12.90 -26.80
N ILE A 435 -34.03 -13.80 -27.59
CA ILE A 435 -32.72 -13.62 -28.21
C ILE A 435 -32.99 -13.27 -29.67
N GLN A 436 -32.69 -12.03 -30.07
CA GLN A 436 -32.65 -11.67 -31.48
C GLN A 436 -31.22 -11.91 -32.00
N PRO A 437 -31.05 -12.70 -33.07
CA PRO A 437 -29.75 -12.80 -33.73
C PRO A 437 -29.37 -11.41 -34.28
N PRO A 438 -28.06 -11.07 -34.30
CA PRO A 438 -27.61 -9.83 -34.89
C PRO A 438 -28.04 -9.77 -36.36
N GLN A 439 -28.77 -8.73 -36.74
CA GLN A 439 -29.10 -8.49 -38.14
C GLN A 439 -27.81 -8.13 -38.87
N VAL A 440 -27.42 -8.95 -39.85
CA VAL A 440 -26.35 -8.60 -40.78
C VAL A 440 -26.93 -7.54 -41.71
N PRO A 441 -26.38 -6.32 -41.76
CA PRO A 441 -26.80 -5.33 -42.74
C PRO A 441 -26.48 -5.86 -44.15
N GLU A 442 -27.48 -5.88 -45.03
CA GLU A 442 -27.35 -6.26 -46.45
C GLU A 442 -26.42 -5.31 -47.21
#